data_AF-A0A6B3G406-F1
#
_entry.id   AF-A0A6B3G406-F1
#
_cell.length_a   1.000
_cell.length_b   1.000
_cell.length_c   1.000
_cell.angle_alpha   90.00
_cell.angle_beta   90.00
_cell.angle_gamma   90.00
#
_symmetry.space_group_name_H-M   'P 1'
#
loop_
_entity.id
_entity.type
_entity.pdbx_description
1 polymer ?
#
loop_
_entity_poly.entity_id
_entity_poly.type
_entity_poly.pdbx_seq_one_letter_code
_entity_poly.pdbx_strand_id
1 'polypeptide(L)'
;MRQILFAGAIGLFLTLVGTPLLIKLLARKGYGQFIRDDGPRTHGSKKGTPTMGGIAFILATIIAYLLAKIITGEDIRYSGVLVLFLMAGMGLVGFLDDYIKIVKQRSLGLRAKAKMAGQL
;
A
#
# COMPACT_ATOMS: atom_id res chain seq x y z
N MET A 1 6.54 -0.30 26.16
CA MET A 1 5.22 0.34 25.92
C MET A 1 5.34 1.68 25.19
N ARG A 2 6.22 2.60 25.63
CA ARG A 2 6.43 3.92 24.99
C ARG A 2 6.64 3.88 23.47
N GLN A 3 7.48 2.96 22.97
CA GLN A 3 7.72 2.78 21.53
C GLN A 3 6.46 2.42 20.73
N ILE A 4 5.55 1.62 21.30
CA ILE A 4 4.31 1.19 20.64
C ILE A 4 3.36 2.38 20.52
N LEU A 5 3.27 3.22 21.57
CA LEU A 5 2.45 4.42 21.56
C LEU A 5 2.95 5.43 20.53
N PHE A 6 4.26 5.68 20.47
CA PHE A 6 4.83 6.56 19.45
C PHE A 6 4.64 6.01 18.03
N ALA A 7 4.94 4.73 17.80
CA ALA A 7 4.74 4.10 16.49
C ALA A 7 3.27 4.16 16.06
N GLY A 8 2.34 3.86 16.97
CA GLY A 8 0.91 3.93 16.72
C GLY A 8 0.42 5.34 16.39
N ALA A 9 0.84 6.34 17.19
CA ALA A 9 0.46 7.73 16.97
C ALA A 9 1.01 8.29 15.65
N ILE A 10 2.30 8.05 15.37
CA ILE A 10 2.95 8.49 14.13
C ILE A 10 2.33 7.78 12.93
N GLY A 11 2.12 6.46 13.01
CA GLY A 11 1.51 5.68 11.94
C GLY A 11 0.07 6.14 11.64
N LEU A 12 -0.73 6.39 12.67
CA LEU A 12 -2.08 6.92 12.52
C LEU A 12 -2.09 8.30 11.87
N PHE A 13 -1.23 9.21 12.32
CA PHE A 13 -1.10 10.54 11.73
C PHE A 13 -0.68 10.46 10.25
N LEU A 14 0.37 9.69 9.94
CA LEU A 14 0.89 9.54 8.58
C LEU A 14 -0.13 8.89 7.63
N THR A 15 -0.91 7.92 8.10
CA THR A 15 -1.94 7.28 7.27
C THR A 15 -3.16 8.16 7.06
N LEU A 16 -3.63 8.88 8.10
CA LEU A 16 -4.76 9.82 7.99
C LEU A 16 -4.48 10.97 7.04
N VAL A 17 -3.26 11.52 7.07
CA VAL A 17 -2.87 12.63 6.19
C VAL A 17 -2.35 12.12 4.85
N GLY A 18 -1.53 11.08 4.84
CA GLY A 18 -0.87 10.56 3.66
C GLY A 18 -1.81 9.88 2.66
N THR A 19 -2.80 9.12 3.13
CA THR A 19 -3.76 8.43 2.26
C THR A 19 -4.56 9.37 1.36
N PRO A 20 -5.24 10.43 1.85
CA PRO A 20 -5.99 11.34 0.98
C PRO A 20 -5.08 12.14 0.04
N LEU A 21 -3.86 12.48 0.45
CA LEU A 21 -2.88 13.12 -0.43
C LEU A 21 -2.45 12.19 -1.57
N LEU A 22 -2.16 10.93 -1.23
CA LEU A 22 -1.81 9.89 -2.20
C LEU A 22 -2.96 9.68 -3.20
N ILE A 23 -4.20 9.55 -2.71
CA ILE A 23 -5.40 9.43 -3.55
C ILE A 23 -5.50 10.60 -4.52
N LYS A 24 -5.35 11.85 -4.06
CA LYS A 24 -5.38 13.03 -4.94
C LYS A 24 -4.27 12.99 -5.99
N LEU A 25 -3.07 12.54 -5.63
CA LEU A 25 -1.94 12.39 -6.56
C LEU A 25 -2.19 11.33 -7.63
N LEU A 26 -2.67 10.15 -7.24
CA LEU A 26 -2.99 9.08 -8.20
C LEU A 26 -4.17 9.45 -9.09
N ALA A 27 -5.20 10.11 -8.54
CA ALA A 27 -6.32 10.60 -9.32
C ALA A 27 -5.87 11.63 -10.39
N ARG A 28 -4.97 12.56 -10.03
CA ARG A 28 -4.38 13.51 -10.99
C ARG A 28 -3.56 12.84 -12.10
N LYS A 29 -2.91 11.71 -11.80
CA LYS A 29 -2.17 10.91 -12.80
C LYS A 29 -3.08 10.04 -13.68
N GLY A 30 -4.40 10.09 -13.50
CA GLY A 30 -5.33 9.28 -14.28
C GLY A 30 -5.30 7.79 -13.92
N TYR A 31 -4.73 7.42 -12.77
CA TYR A 31 -4.66 6.04 -12.28
C TYR A 31 -5.99 5.58 -11.65
N GLY A 32 -7.10 5.88 -12.34
CA GLY A 32 -8.43 5.40 -11.99
C GLY A 32 -8.62 3.94 -12.41
N GLN A 33 -9.33 3.17 -11.60
CA GLN A 33 -9.60 1.77 -11.89
C GLN A 33 -10.45 1.61 -13.17
N PHE A 34 -10.00 0.79 -14.13
CA PHE A 34 -10.78 0.42 -15.31
C PHE A 34 -11.92 -0.52 -14.91
N ILE A 35 -13.15 -0.17 -15.29
CA ILE A 35 -14.34 -0.98 -15.04
C ILE A 35 -14.45 -2.01 -16.18
N ARG A 36 -14.73 -3.28 -15.82
CA ARG A 36 -15.07 -4.33 -16.79
C ARG A 36 -16.41 -4.01 -17.45
N ASP A 37 -16.47 -4.03 -18.77
CA ASP A 37 -17.72 -3.83 -19.53
C ASP A 37 -18.76 -4.95 -19.30
N ASP A 38 -18.34 -6.10 -18.74
CA ASP A 38 -19.17 -7.30 -18.57
C ASP A 38 -20.03 -7.34 -17.27
N GLY A 39 -20.10 -6.25 -16.50
CA GLY A 39 -20.78 -6.20 -15.19
C GLY A 39 -22.12 -5.42 -15.18
N PRO A 40 -23.03 -5.67 -14.21
CA PRO A 40 -24.28 -4.91 -14.10
C PRO A 40 -24.03 -3.40 -13.98
N ARG A 41 -24.86 -2.58 -14.64
CA ARG A 41 -24.73 -1.10 -14.74
C ARG A 41 -24.68 -0.35 -13.39
N THR A 42 -25.05 -1.01 -12.29
CA THR A 42 -24.96 -0.50 -10.90
C THR A 42 -23.52 -0.33 -10.38
N HIS A 43 -22.50 -0.85 -11.08
CA HIS A 43 -21.09 -0.67 -10.71
C HIS A 43 -20.41 0.61 -11.23
N GLY A 44 -21.16 1.52 -11.86
CA GLY A 44 -20.63 2.81 -12.35
C GLY A 44 -20.13 3.78 -11.28
N SER A 45 -20.44 3.58 -9.98
CA SER A 45 -20.05 4.51 -8.91
C SER A 45 -18.63 4.32 -8.37
N LYS A 46 -17.94 3.23 -8.71
CA LYS A 46 -16.51 3.00 -8.36
C LYS A 46 -15.55 3.56 -9.41
N LYS A 47 -16.07 4.35 -10.36
CA LYS A 47 -15.30 4.95 -11.46
C LYS A 47 -14.39 6.02 -10.89
N GLY A 48 -13.09 5.84 -11.05
CA GLY A 48 -12.09 6.86 -10.71
C GLY A 48 -11.53 6.80 -9.28
N THR A 49 -11.92 5.85 -8.42
CA THR A 49 -11.20 5.65 -7.16
C THR A 49 -9.82 5.08 -7.48
N PRO A 50 -8.72 5.77 -7.14
CA PRO A 50 -7.39 5.31 -7.45
C PRO A 50 -7.07 4.04 -6.66
N THR A 51 -6.57 3.04 -7.37
CA THR A 51 -6.03 1.81 -6.78
C THR A 51 -4.60 2.02 -6.32
N MET A 52 -4.07 1.18 -5.42
CA MET A 52 -2.74 1.28 -4.77
C MET A 52 -2.66 2.06 -3.44
N GLY A 53 -3.77 2.20 -2.70
CA GLY A 53 -3.73 2.83 -1.37
C GLY A 53 -2.79 2.14 -0.37
N GLY A 54 -2.47 0.86 -0.57
CA GLY A 54 -1.53 0.10 0.26
C GLY A 54 -0.12 0.71 0.36
N ILE A 55 0.31 1.49 -0.64
CA ILE A 55 1.60 2.19 -0.61
C ILE A 55 1.66 3.17 0.58
N ALA A 56 0.57 3.91 0.84
CA ALA A 56 0.53 4.84 1.97
C ALA A 56 0.72 4.11 3.30
N PHE A 57 0.08 2.95 3.47
CA PHE A 57 0.19 2.16 4.69
C PHE A 57 1.60 1.60 4.89
N ILE A 58 2.22 1.05 3.84
CA ILE A 58 3.58 0.50 3.91
C ILE A 58 4.58 1.60 4.27
N LEU A 59 4.54 2.74 3.56
CA LEU A 59 5.43 3.87 3.82
C LEU A 59 5.21 4.43 5.23
N ALA A 60 3.96 4.64 5.64
CA ALA A 60 3.64 5.13 6.97
C ALA A 60 4.15 4.18 8.06
N THR A 61 4.02 2.87 7.87
CA THR A 61 4.46 1.86 8.84
C THR A 61 5.99 1.84 8.98
N ILE A 62 6.72 1.88 7.86
CA ILE A 62 8.18 1.93 7.87
C ILE A 62 8.68 3.20 8.56
N ILE A 63 8.13 4.37 8.20
CA ILE A 63 8.52 5.65 8.80
C ILE A 63 8.16 5.67 10.29
N ALA A 64 6.97 5.22 10.67
CA ALA A 64 6.54 5.19 12.06
C ALA A 64 7.42 4.27 12.92
N TYR A 65 7.82 3.11 12.41
CA TYR A 65 8.73 2.20 13.11
C TYR A 65 10.10 2.85 13.34
N LEU A 66 10.70 3.43 12.28
CA LEU A 66 12.02 4.05 12.38
C LEU A 66 12.00 5.26 13.31
N LEU A 67 11.02 6.15 13.19
CA LEU A 67 10.89 7.31 14.06
C LEU A 67 10.64 6.92 15.51
N ALA A 68 9.79 5.92 15.77
CA ALA A 68 9.57 5.45 17.12
C ALA A 68 10.87 4.95 17.76
N LYS A 69 11.70 4.20 17.02
CA LYS A 69 13.01 3.72 17.51
C LYS A 69 13.99 4.85 17.79
N ILE A 70 14.08 5.83 16.88
CA ILE A 70 14.91 7.03 17.06
C ILE A 70 14.47 7.83 18.28
N ILE A 71 13.17 8.09 18.44
CA ILE A 71 12.62 8.90 19.55
C ILE A 71 12.79 8.19 20.89
N THR A 72 12.59 6.87 20.95
CA THR A 72 12.72 6.15 22.22
C THR A 72 14.16 5.78 22.57
N GLY A 73 15.11 5.94 21.65
CA GLY A 73 16.50 5.51 21.80
C GLY A 73 16.65 4.00 21.92
N GLU A 74 15.74 3.23 21.33
CA GLU A 74 15.79 1.77 21.40
C GLU A 74 16.44 1.19 20.14
N ASP A 75 17.18 0.10 20.30
CA ASP A 75 17.83 -0.57 19.18
C ASP A 75 16.83 -1.21 18.21
N ILE A 76 17.26 -1.25 16.95
CA ILE A 76 16.56 -1.94 15.87
C ILE A 76 16.85 -3.43 15.99
N ARG A 77 15.80 -4.21 16.22
CA ARG A 77 15.91 -5.68 16.31
C ARG A 77 15.82 -6.31 14.93
N TYR A 78 16.64 -7.34 14.68
CA TYR A 78 16.62 -8.11 13.43
C TYR A 78 15.24 -8.70 13.11
N SER A 79 14.50 -9.15 14.13
CA SER A 79 13.14 -9.66 13.95
C SER A 79 12.19 -8.59 13.42
N GLY A 80 12.30 -7.34 13.88
CA GLY A 80 11.49 -6.22 13.38
C GLY A 80 11.81 -5.88 11.93
N VAL A 81 13.11 -5.88 11.58
CA VAL A 81 13.56 -5.66 10.20
C VAL A 81 13.05 -6.76 9.28
N LEU A 82 13.09 -8.02 9.71
CA LEU A 82 12.59 -9.15 8.93
C LEU A 82 11.08 -9.03 8.63
N VAL A 83 10.28 -8.63 9.62
CA VAL A 83 8.83 -8.43 9.43
C VAL A 83 8.55 -7.26 8.48
N LEU A 84 9.29 -6.14 8.61
CA LEU A 84 9.17 -5.01 7.69
C LEU A 84 9.57 -5.39 6.27
N PHE A 85 10.63 -6.20 6.13
CA PHE A 85 11.07 -6.71 4.84
C PHE A 85 9.99 -7.60 4.18
N LEU A 86 9.42 -8.54 4.93
CA LEU A 86 8.32 -9.39 4.44
C LEU A 86 7.09 -8.57 4.04
N MET A 87 6.70 -7.61 4.89
CA MET A 87 5.59 -6.69 4.60
C MET A 87 5.84 -5.88 3.32
N ALA A 88 7.04 -5.32 3.17
CA ALA A 88 7.40 -4.55 1.98
C ALA A 88 7.47 -5.42 0.73
N GLY A 89 8.01 -6.65 0.82
CA GLY A 89 8.06 -7.61 -0.29
C GLY A 89 6.67 -8.02 -0.77
N MET A 90 5.79 -8.42 0.15
CA MET A 90 4.39 -8.73 -0.18
C MET A 90 3.65 -7.52 -0.73
N GLY A 91 3.92 -6.34 -0.17
CA GLY A 91 3.43 -5.07 -0.66
C GLY A 91 3.86 -4.75 -2.09
N LEU A 92 5.12 -5.06 -2.44
CA LEU A 92 5.65 -4.89 -3.79
C LEU A 92 4.94 -5.80 -4.80
N VAL A 93 4.71 -7.06 -4.45
CA VAL A 93 3.94 -7.99 -5.31
C VAL A 93 2.51 -7.46 -5.54
N GLY A 94 1.85 -6.98 -4.49
CA GLY A 94 0.54 -6.34 -4.59
C GLY A 94 0.55 -5.07 -5.44
N PHE A 95 1.58 -4.22 -5.28
CA PHE A 95 1.77 -3.03 -6.09
C PHE A 95 1.95 -3.36 -7.57
N LEU A 96 2.78 -4.36 -7.89
CA LEU A 96 2.97 -4.81 -9.27
C LEU A 96 1.67 -5.37 -9.87
N ASP A 97 0.86 -6.07 -9.07
CA ASP A 97 -0.46 -6.59 -9.49
C ASP A 97 -1.39 -5.46 -9.90
N ASP A 98 -1.49 -4.42 -9.07
CA ASP A 98 -2.32 -3.26 -9.35
C ASP A 98 -1.74 -2.39 -10.47
N TYR A 99 -0.41 -2.27 -10.56
CA TYR A 99 0.25 -1.50 -11.62
C TYR A 99 -0.02 -2.10 -13.00
N ILE A 100 0.05 -3.42 -13.12
CA ILE A 100 -0.27 -4.11 -14.38
C ILE A 100 -1.73 -3.90 -14.78
N LYS A 101 -2.68 -3.91 -13.83
CA LYS A 101 -4.11 -3.65 -14.12
C LYS A 101 -4.31 -2.26 -14.73
N ILE A 102 -3.62 -1.26 -14.18
CA ILE A 102 -3.72 0.13 -14.64
C ILE A 102 -3.06 0.31 -16.02
N VAL A 103 -1.81 -0.13 -16.17
CA VAL A 103 -1.05 0.04 -17.42
C VAL A 103 -1.68 -0.72 -18.58
N LYS A 104 -2.19 -1.94 -18.33
CA LYS A 104 -2.85 -2.76 -19.35
C LYS A 104 -4.34 -2.49 -19.49
N GLN A 105 -4.87 -1.49 -18.78
CA GLN A 105 -6.28 -1.04 -18.83
C GLN A 105 -7.28 -2.20 -18.76
N ARG A 106 -7.02 -3.18 -17.88
CA ARG A 106 -7.81 -4.41 -17.77
C ARG A 106 -7.95 -4.81 -16.31
N SER A 107 -8.99 -5.57 -15.99
CA SER A 107 -9.20 -6.07 -14.63
C SER A 107 -8.20 -7.14 -14.18
N LEU A 108 -7.45 -7.72 -15.12
CA LEU A 108 -6.50 -8.81 -14.89
C LEU A 108 -5.11 -8.26 -14.57
N GLY A 109 -4.61 -8.57 -13.36
CA GLY A 109 -3.26 -8.22 -12.92
C GLY A 109 -2.18 -9.22 -13.34
N LEU A 110 -1.29 -9.58 -12.41
CA LEU A 110 -0.27 -10.61 -12.60
C LEU A 110 -0.92 -11.97 -12.93
N ARG A 111 -0.18 -12.78 -13.70
CA ARG A 111 -0.55 -14.19 -13.89
C ARG A 111 -0.46 -14.90 -12.54
N ALA A 112 -1.41 -15.81 -12.26
CA ALA A 112 -1.47 -16.55 -10.99
C ALA A 112 -0.11 -17.16 -10.60
N LYS A 113 0.60 -17.80 -11.54
CA LYS A 113 1.93 -18.37 -11.31
C LYS A 113 2.96 -17.33 -10.85
N ALA A 114 2.99 -16.16 -11.49
CA ALA A 114 3.92 -15.09 -11.12
C ALA A 114 3.58 -14.46 -9.77
N LYS A 115 2.28 -14.35 -9.45
CA LYS A 115 1.83 -13.87 -8.14
C LYS A 115 2.22 -14.84 -7.03
N MET A 116 1.98 -16.13 -7.23
CA MET A 116 2.37 -17.18 -6.27
C MET A 116 3.89 -17.22 -6.08
N ALA A 117 4.67 -17.16 -7.18
CA ALA A 117 6.13 -17.14 -7.11
C ALA A 117 6.69 -15.92 -6.38
N GLY A 118 6.01 -14.77 -6.41
CA GLY A 118 6.40 -13.60 -5.63
C GLY A 118 6.02 -13.66 -4.15
N GLN A 119 5.09 -14.55 -3.78
CA GLN A 119 4.61 -14.72 -2.41
C GLN A 119 5.25 -15.91 -1.67
N LEU A 120 5.97 -16.77 -2.40
CA LEU A 120 6.75 -17.90 -1.91
C LEU A 120 8.18 -17.46 -1.62
#